data_AF-A0A3S4P8Q6-F1
#
_entry.id   AF-A0A3S4P8Q6-F1
#
_cell.length_a   1.000
_cell.length_b   1.000
_cell.length_c   1.000
_cell.angle_alpha   90.00
_cell.angle_beta   90.00
_cell.angle_gamma   90.00
#
_symmetry.space_group_name_H-M   'P 1'
#
loop_
_entity.id
_entity.type
_entity.pdbx_description
1 polymer ?
#
loop_
_entity_poly.entity_id
_entity_poly.type
_entity_poly.pdbx_seq_one_letter_code
_entity_poly.pdbx_strand_id
1 'polypeptide(L)' 'MIKFSATLLATLIAASVNAATVDLRIMETTDLHSNMMDFDYYKDTATEKFGLVRTASLINDARNEVKKQRTGR' A
#
# COMPACT_ATOMS: atom_id res chain seq x y z
N MET A 1 12.09 -51.80 0.66
CA MET A 1 11.97 -50.73 1.69
C MET A 1 12.38 -49.35 1.18
N ILE A 2 13.32 -49.23 0.23
CA ILE A 2 13.79 -47.92 -0.32
C ILE A 2 12.74 -47.20 -1.20
N LYS A 3 11.91 -47.93 -1.95
CA LYS A 3 10.89 -47.34 -2.85
C LYS A 3 9.81 -46.52 -2.14
N PHE A 4 9.47 -46.86 -0.90
CA PHE A 4 8.45 -46.15 -0.11
C PHE A 4 8.95 -44.80 0.42
N SER A 5 10.25 -44.72 0.69
CA SER A 5 10.92 -43.53 1.21
C SER A 5 11.09 -42.45 0.13
N ALA A 6 11.36 -42.86 -1.11
CA ALA A 6 11.44 -41.95 -2.26
C ALA A 6 10.10 -41.28 -2.59
N THR A 7 9.00 -42.02 -2.51
CA THR A 7 7.65 -41.47 -2.75
C THR A 7 7.24 -40.48 -1.65
N LEU A 8 7.60 -40.74 -0.39
CA LEU A 8 7.32 -39.85 0.74
C LEU A 8 8.14 -38.55 0.66
N LEU A 9 9.38 -38.63 0.20
CA LEU A 9 10.23 -37.45 -0.01
C LEU A 9 9.71 -36.59 -1.17
N ALA A 10 9.26 -37.22 -2.26
CA ALA A 10 8.67 -36.52 -3.40
C ALA A 10 7.37 -35.79 -3.04
N THR A 11 6.50 -36.40 -2.21
CA THR A 11 5.27 -35.72 -1.75
C THR A 11 5.55 -34.60 -0.76
N LEU A 12 6.58 -34.70 0.09
CA LEU A 12 6.99 -33.61 0.98
C LEU A 12 7.49 -32.37 0.21
N ILE A 13 8.26 -32.58 -0.86
CA ILE A 13 8.76 -31.49 -1.71
C ILE A 13 7.60 -30.83 -2.49
N ALA A 14 6.67 -31.63 -3.01
CA ALA A 14 5.48 -31.11 -3.69
C ALA A 14 4.53 -30.35 -2.75
N ALA A 15 4.49 -30.70 -1.46
CA ALA A 15 3.69 -29.99 -0.46
C ALA A 15 4.27 -28.62 -0.07
N SER A 16 5.55 -28.36 -0.35
CA SER A 16 6.23 -27.08 -0.07
C SER A 16 6.12 -26.06 -1.22
N VAL A 17 4.95 -25.95 -1.87
CA VAL A 17 4.69 -24.86 -2.82
C VAL A 17 4.36 -23.60 -2.04
N ASN A 18 5.32 -22.67 -1.95
CA ASN A 18 5.09 -21.32 -1.45
C ASN A 18 4.77 -20.40 -2.63
N ALA A 19 3.51 -19.95 -2.72
CA ALA A 19 3.11 -18.88 -3.62
C ALA A 19 3.40 -17.52 -2.98
N ALA A 20 3.91 -16.57 -3.77
CA ALA A 20 4.12 -15.20 -3.29
C ALA A 20 2.78 -14.44 -3.25
N THR A 21 2.44 -13.87 -2.09
CA THR A 21 1.31 -12.96 -1.94
C THR A 21 1.78 -11.52 -2.13
N VAL A 22 1.02 -10.73 -2.89
CA VAL A 22 1.33 -9.32 -3.15
C VAL A 22 0.21 -8.45 -2.57
N ASP A 23 0.58 -7.49 -1.71
CA ASP A 23 -0.32 -6.44 -1.22
C ASP A 23 -0.13 -5.17 -2.07
N LEU A 24 -1.20 -4.73 -2.74
CA LEU A 24 -1.20 -3.53 -3.58
C LEU A 24 -2.27 -2.54 -3.11
N ARG A 25 -1.90 -1.26 -3.03
CA ARG A 25 -2.81 -0.15 -2.76
C ARG A 25 -2.73 0.88 -3.88
N ILE A 26 -3.88 1.21 -4.47
CA ILE A 26 -4.04 2.32 -5.42
C ILE A 26 -4.70 3.47 -4.68
N MET A 27 -4.20 4.69 -4.89
CA MET A 27 -4.73 5.91 -4.28
C MET A 27 -5.04 6.92 -5.38
N GLU A 28 -6.07 7.71 -5.16
CA GLU A 28 -6.59 8.66 -6.12
C GLU A 28 -6.99 9.96 -5.41
N THR A 29 -6.86 11.07 -6.13
CA THR A 29 -7.52 12.33 -5.80
C THR A 29 -8.53 12.63 -6.91
N THR A 30 -9.73 13.09 -6.55
CA THR A 30 -10.75 13.52 -7.52
C THR A 30 -11.06 15.00 -7.35
N ASP A 31 -11.51 15.65 -8.42
CA ASP A 31 -12.11 17.00 -8.42
C ASP A 31 -11.30 18.07 -7.66
N LEU A 32 -9.98 18.07 -7.84
CA LEU A 32 -9.11 19.06 -7.18
C LEU A 32 -9.45 20.50 -7.57
N HIS A 33 -10.01 20.73 -8.76
CA HIS A 33 -10.37 22.07 -9.26
C HIS A 33 -9.26 23.11 -9.05
N SER A 34 -8.00 22.73 -9.30
CA SER A 34 -6.82 23.58 -9.14
C SER A 34 -6.56 24.10 -7.71
N ASN A 35 -7.23 23.56 -6.68
CA ASN A 35 -6.99 23.88 -5.27
C ASN A 35 -5.66 23.27 -4.78
N MET A 36 -4.56 23.87 -5.22
CA MET A 36 -3.21 23.38 -4.91
C MET A 36 -2.83 23.70 -3.47
N MET A 37 -2.99 24.96 -3.07
CA MET A 37 -2.73 25.47 -1.74
C MET A 37 -3.96 25.31 -0.84
N ASP A 38 -3.73 25.27 0.46
CA ASP A 38 -4.77 25.29 1.48
C ASP A 38 -5.21 26.72 1.80
N PHE A 39 -5.66 27.44 0.76
CA PHE A 39 -5.96 28.86 0.82
C PHE A 39 -7.26 29.19 0.08
N ASP A 40 -8.14 29.97 0.72
CA ASP A 40 -9.37 30.51 0.12
C ASP A 40 -9.06 31.89 -0.49
N TYR A 41 -8.85 31.92 -1.80
CA TYR A 41 -8.51 33.15 -2.53
C TYR A 41 -9.64 34.19 -2.55
N TYR A 42 -10.89 33.82 -2.31
CA TYR A 42 -11.98 34.79 -2.24
C TYR A 42 -12.01 35.53 -0.90
N LYS A 43 -11.54 34.87 0.16
CA LYS A 43 -11.49 35.43 1.53
C LYS A 43 -10.10 35.93 1.92
N ASP A 44 -9.11 35.71 1.07
CA ASP A 44 -7.70 36.01 1.31
C ASP A 44 -7.20 35.44 2.65
N THR A 45 -7.51 34.16 2.90
CA THR A 45 -7.15 33.51 4.16
C THR A 45 -6.82 32.03 3.98
N ALA A 46 -5.99 31.51 4.87
CA ALA A 46 -5.70 30.08 4.94
C ALA A 46 -6.95 29.28 5.33
N THR A 47 -7.03 28.02 4.90
CA THR A 47 -8.14 27.13 5.20
C THR A 47 -7.62 25.73 5.54
N GLU A 48 -8.31 25.05 6.44
CA GLU A 48 -8.01 23.66 6.79
C GLU A 48 -8.90 22.66 6.05
N LYS A 49 -9.81 23.15 5.21
CA LYS A 49 -10.89 22.35 4.61
C LYS A 49 -10.51 21.71 3.27
N PHE A 50 -9.61 22.32 2.51
CA PHE A 50 -9.20 21.84 1.18
C PHE A 50 -7.73 22.21 0.89
N GLY A 51 -7.18 21.67 -0.20
CA GLY A 51 -5.82 21.94 -0.68
C GLY A 51 -5.02 20.66 -0.91
N LEU A 52 -4.43 20.50 -2.09
CA LEU A 52 -3.58 19.35 -2.42
C LEU A 52 -2.37 19.24 -1.49
N VAL A 53 -1.83 20.37 -1.02
CA VAL A 53 -0.74 20.41 -0.02
C VAL A 53 -1.09 19.63 1.27
N ARG A 54 -2.37 19.62 1.66
CA ARG A 54 -2.83 18.86 2.84
C ARG A 54 -3.03 17.39 2.51
N THR A 55 -3.68 17.11 1.38
CA THR A 55 -3.88 15.73 0.91
C THR A 55 -2.54 15.02 0.66
N ALA A 56 -1.49 15.74 0.28
CA ALA A 56 -0.14 15.19 0.11
C ALA A 56 0.41 14.57 1.40
N SER A 57 0.12 15.15 2.57
CA SER A 57 0.50 14.56 3.86
C SER A 57 -0.19 13.21 4.08
N LEU A 58 -1.50 13.13 3.80
CA LEU A 58 -2.26 11.87 3.90
C LEU A 58 -1.73 10.81 2.94
N ILE A 59 -1.38 11.19 1.71
CA ILE A 59 -0.78 10.28 0.72
C ILE A 59 0.57 9.76 1.23
N ASN A 60 1.40 10.62 1.82
CA ASN A 60 2.70 10.22 2.35
C ASN A 60 2.56 9.27 3.55
N ASP A 61 1.63 9.55 4.46
CA ASP A 61 1.33 8.66 5.59
C ASP A 61 0.83 7.29 5.10
N ALA A 62 -0.11 7.27 4.16
CA ALA A 62 -0.63 6.06 3.56
C ALA A 62 0.45 5.23 2.82
N ARG A 63 1.44 5.89 2.20
CA ARG A 63 2.62 5.22 1.59
C ARG A 63 3.54 4.61 2.65
N ASN A 64 3.67 5.25 3.81
CA ASN A 64 4.52 4.76 4.89
C ASN A 64 3.90 3.54 5.61
N GLU A 65 2.58 3.43 5.66
CA GLU A 65 1.89 2.26 6.23
C GLU A 65 2.28 0.95 5.53
N VAL A 66 2.22 0.92 4.20
CA VAL A 66 2.55 -0.28 3.41
C VAL A 66 4.04 -0.65 3.53
N LYS A 67 4.92 0.35 3.67
CA LYS A 67 6.36 0.11 3.90
C LYS A 67 6.61 -0.53 5.27
N LYS A 68 5.97 -0.01 6.33
CA LYS A 68 6.08 -0.55 7.69
C LYS A 68 5.53 -1.99 7.77
N GLN A 69 4.40 -2.26 7.13
CA GLN A 69 3.80 -3.60 7.08
C GLN A 69 4.73 -4.64 6.42
N ARG A 70 5.55 -4.22 5.45
CA ARG A 70 6.53 -5.10 4.79
C ARG A 70 7.75 -5.44 5.65
N THR A 71 8.08 -4.62 6.66
CA THR A 71 9.24 -4.87 7.55
C THR A 71 8.84 -5.71 8.77
N GLY A 72 7.55 -5.77 9.10
CA GLY A 72 7.03 -6.54 10.24
C GLY A 72 6.49 -7.94 9.90
N ARG A 73 6.56 -8.37 8.64
CA ARG A 73 6.28 -9.74 8.17
C ARG A 73 7.57 -10.40 7.73
#